data_AF-A0A411ZUK8-F1
#
_entry.id   AF-A0A411ZUK8-F1
#
_cell.length_a   1.000
_cell.length_b   1.000
_cell.length_c   1.000
_cell.angle_alpha   90.00
_cell.angle_beta   90.00
_cell.angle_gamma   90.00
#
_symmetry.space_group_name_H-M   'P 1'
#
loop_
_entity.id
_entity.type
_entity.pdbx_description
1 polymer ?
#
loop_
_entity_poly.entity_id
_entity_poly.type
_entity_poly.pdbx_seq_one_letter_code
_entity_poly.pdbx_strand_id
1 'polypeptide(L)'
;MRTIKELEDLLDWTNNEEYQDLMHRKRIYLSEPDMDSFMDLQSLALAIYSDAKFAFSCGDITLEELHSVQEHILSGLWRYPE
;
A
#
# COMPACT_ATOMS: atom_id res chain seq x y z
N MET A 1 16.29 0.56 10.75
CA MET A 1 14.96 0.40 10.15
C MET A 1 15.02 1.03 8.78
N ARG A 2 14.59 0.30 7.73
CA ARG A 2 14.54 0.84 6.37
C ARG A 2 13.46 1.92 6.25
N THR A 3 13.69 2.86 5.35
CA THR A 3 12.70 3.84 4.90
C THR A 3 11.66 3.18 3.98
N ILE A 4 10.53 3.85 3.76
CA ILE A 4 9.52 3.37 2.81
C ILE A 4 10.11 3.17 1.41
N LYS A 5 10.95 4.08 0.93
CA LYS A 5 11.58 3.94 -0.38
C LYS A 5 12.46 2.69 -0.47
N GLU A 6 13.25 2.41 0.57
CA GLU A 6 14.07 1.19 0.62
C GLU A 6 13.21 -0.08 0.69
N LEU A 7 12.00 0.00 1.26
CA LEU A 7 11.05 -1.12 1.30
C LEU A 7 10.34 -1.29 -0.05
N GLU A 8 9.98 -0.21 -0.74
CA GLU A 8 9.45 -0.24 -2.11
C GLU A 8 10.46 -0.88 -3.08
N ASP A 9 11.73 -0.49 -2.98
CA ASP A 9 12.80 -1.07 -3.81
C ASP A 9 13.02 -2.56 -3.49
N LEU A 10 12.95 -2.94 -2.21
CA LEU A 10 13.10 -4.33 -1.78
C LEU A 10 11.94 -5.24 -2.20
N LEU A 11 10.72 -4.71 -2.22
CA LEU A 11 9.51 -5.41 -2.66
C LEU A 11 9.32 -5.34 -4.19
N ASP A 12 10.27 -4.74 -4.92
CA ASP A 12 10.22 -4.49 -6.37
C ASP A 12 8.96 -3.70 -6.80
N TRP A 13 8.44 -2.86 -5.92
CA TRP A 13 7.26 -2.04 -6.19
C TRP A 13 7.58 -0.81 -7.04
N THR A 14 8.83 -0.34 -7.03
CA THR A 14 9.27 0.79 -7.85
C THR A 14 9.03 0.54 -9.35
N ASN A 15 9.04 -0.72 -9.80
CA ASN A 15 8.76 -1.11 -11.18
C ASN A 15 7.39 -1.81 -11.37
N ASN A 16 6.59 -1.94 -10.31
CA ASN A 16 5.32 -2.63 -10.34
C ASN A 16 4.21 -1.68 -10.82
N GLU A 17 3.60 -1.97 -11.97
CA GLU A 17 2.55 -1.13 -12.56
C GLU A 17 1.31 -1.01 -11.66
N GLU A 18 0.91 -2.09 -10.96
CA GLU A 18 -0.23 -2.10 -10.05
C GLU A 18 0.02 -1.20 -8.83
N TYR A 19 1.24 -1.21 -8.30
CA TYR A 19 1.65 -0.31 -7.22
C TYR A 19 1.59 1.17 -7.63
N GLN A 20 2.11 1.48 -8.82
CA GLN A 20 2.07 2.85 -9.34
C GLN A 20 0.63 3.29 -9.61
N ASP A 21 -0.23 2.40 -10.15
CA ASP A 21 -1.67 2.66 -10.34
C ASP A 21 -2.37 2.93 -9.00
N LEU A 22 -2.13 2.10 -7.99
CA LEU A 22 -2.66 2.30 -6.64
C LEU A 22 -2.30 3.70 -6.13
N MET A 23 -1.02 4.07 -6.18
CA MET A 23 -0.56 5.36 -5.65
C MET A 23 -1.13 6.56 -6.41
N HIS A 24 -1.32 6.42 -7.73
CA HIS A 24 -1.94 7.45 -8.53
C HIS A 24 -3.43 7.61 -8.20
N ARG A 25 -4.21 6.53 -8.27
CA ARG A 25 -5.66 6.54 -8.02
C ARG A 25 -5.99 6.91 -6.58
N LYS A 26 -5.19 6.44 -5.61
CA LYS A 26 -5.31 6.84 -4.20
C LYS A 26 -5.19 8.36 -4.03
N ARG A 27 -4.24 9.01 -4.72
CA ARG A 27 -4.07 10.47 -4.66
C ARG A 27 -5.31 11.21 -5.20
N ILE A 28 -5.92 10.70 -6.26
CA ILE A 28 -7.15 11.25 -6.84
C ILE A 28 -8.30 11.09 -5.85
N TYR A 29 -8.53 9.87 -5.35
CA TYR A 29 -9.58 9.57 -4.36
C TYR A 29 -9.46 10.42 -3.09
N LEU A 30 -8.24 10.64 -2.58
CA LEU A 30 -8.03 11.49 -1.41
C LEU A 30 -8.40 12.96 -1.64
N SER A 31 -8.44 13.39 -2.90
CA SER A 31 -8.85 14.75 -3.30
C SER A 31 -10.35 14.84 -3.56
N GLU A 32 -10.93 13.76 -4.10
CA GLU A 32 -12.35 13.63 -4.44
C GLU A 32 -12.84 12.22 -4.09
N PRO A 33 -13.28 11.98 -2.82
CA PRO A 33 -13.67 10.66 -2.38
C PRO A 33 -14.99 10.20 -3.00
N ASP A 34 -15.01 8.99 -3.54
CA ASP A 34 -16.21 8.31 -4.00
C ASP A 34 -16.20 6.83 -3.59
N MET A 35 -17.40 6.27 -3.41
CA MET A 35 -17.55 4.94 -2.81
C MET A 35 -17.05 3.82 -3.72
N ASP A 36 -17.18 3.96 -5.04
CA ASP A 36 -16.74 2.94 -5.99
C ASP A 36 -15.21 2.86 -5.99
N SER A 37 -14.54 4.01 -6.10
CA SER A 37 -13.07 4.10 -5.99
C SER A 37 -12.57 3.62 -4.63
N PHE A 38 -13.28 3.86 -3.53
CA PHE A 38 -12.88 3.37 -2.21
C PHE A 38 -12.77 1.84 -2.18
N MET A 39 -13.79 1.14 -2.67
CA MET A 39 -13.84 -0.33 -2.65
C MET A 39 -12.76 -0.94 -3.55
N ASP A 40 -12.57 -0.36 -4.73
CA ASP A 40 -11.53 -0.78 -5.68
C ASP A 40 -10.13 -0.56 -5.10
N LEU A 41 -9.87 0.63 -4.56
CA LEU A 41 -8.57 0.99 -3.97
C LEU A 41 -8.25 0.14 -2.75
N GLN A 42 -9.24 -0.15 -1.90
CA GLN A 42 -9.03 -1.02 -0.75
C GLN A 42 -8.67 -2.45 -1.17
N SER A 43 -9.34 -2.98 -2.20
CA SER A 43 -9.05 -4.32 -2.73
C SER A 43 -7.64 -4.39 -3.33
N LEU A 44 -7.27 -3.40 -4.15
CA LEU A 44 -5.94 -3.30 -4.76
C LEU A 44 -4.84 -3.12 -3.69
N ALA A 45 -5.07 -2.25 -2.71
CA ALA A 45 -4.15 -2.03 -1.60
C ALA A 45 -3.89 -3.31 -0.79
N LEU A 46 -4.92 -4.12 -0.55
CA LEU A 46 -4.79 -5.40 0.16
C LEU A 46 -4.03 -6.45 -0.66
N ALA A 47 -4.19 -6.45 -1.99
CA ALA A 47 -3.44 -7.32 -2.89
C ALA A 47 -1.95 -6.99 -2.86
N ILE A 48 -1.58 -5.71 -3.05
CA ILE A 48 -0.19 -5.26 -2.97
C ILE A 48 0.38 -5.51 -1.57
N TYR A 49 -0.35 -5.22 -0.50
CA TYR A 49 0.11 -5.47 0.87
C TYR A 49 0.36 -6.97 1.15
N SER A 50 -0.13 -7.89 0.31
CA SER A 50 0.19 -9.31 0.45
C SER A 50 1.67 -9.62 0.19
N ASP A 51 2.34 -8.87 -0.68
CA ASP A 51 3.78 -9.03 -0.94
C ASP A 51 4.60 -8.70 0.32
N ALA A 52 4.24 -7.62 1.01
CA ALA A 52 4.89 -7.23 2.26
C ALA A 52 4.66 -8.27 3.37
N LYS A 53 3.45 -8.87 3.44
CA LYS A 53 3.17 -9.99 4.36
C LYS A 53 4.02 -11.22 4.02
N PHE A 54 4.21 -11.51 2.74
CA PHE A 54 5.06 -12.60 2.30
C PHE A 54 6.53 -12.36 2.70
N ALA A 55 7.07 -11.17 2.41
CA ALA A 55 8.42 -10.78 2.82
C ALA A 55 8.61 -10.84 4.34
N PHE A 56 7.61 -10.42 5.13
CA PHE A 56 7.63 -10.58 6.58
C PHE A 56 7.68 -12.05 7.00
N SER A 57 6.89 -12.92 6.35
CA SER A 57 6.88 -14.36 6.64
C SER A 57 8.21 -15.05 6.30
N CYS A 58 8.95 -14.52 5.33
CA CYS A 58 10.29 -14.96 4.96
C CYS A 58 11.39 -14.41 5.89
N GLY A 59 11.06 -13.45 6.75
CA GLY A 59 12.03 -12.76 7.62
C GLY A 59 12.83 -11.66 6.93
N ASP A 60 12.44 -11.26 5.72
CA ASP A 60 13.11 -10.21 4.94
C ASP A 60 12.81 -8.81 5.47
N ILE A 61 11.66 -8.63 6.13
CA ILE A 61 11.27 -7.40 6.84
C ILE A 61 10.86 -7.67 8.28
N THR A 62 11.02 -6.66 9.13
CA THR A 62 10.60 -6.69 10.53
C THR A 62 9.10 -6.36 10.68
N LEU A 63 8.53 -6.63 11.85
CA LEU A 63 7.14 -6.26 12.16
C LEU A 63 6.93 -4.73 12.09
N GLU A 64 7.92 -3.95 12.53
CA GLU A 64 7.86 -2.48 12.49
C GLU A 64 7.85 -1.95 11.04
N GLU A 65 8.65 -2.56 10.17
CA GLU A 65 8.66 -2.24 8.74
C GLU A 65 7.35 -2.68 8.07
N LEU A 66 6.78 -3.84 8.45
CA LEU A 66 5.47 -4.28 7.96
C LEU A 66 4.37 -3.28 8.33
N HIS A 67 4.33 -2.80 9.58
CA HIS A 67 3.39 -1.76 10.00
C HIS A 67 3.59 -0.44 9.26
N SER A 68 4.85 -0.05 9.01
CA SER A 68 5.16 1.16 8.23
C SER A 68 4.64 1.06 6.79
N VAL A 69 4.80 -0.10 6.15
CA VAL A 69 4.26 -0.38 4.81
C VAL A 69 2.73 -0.38 4.82
N GLN A 70 2.14 -0.98 5.85
CA GLN A 70 0.69 -0.99 6.03
C GLN A 70 0.13 0.43 6.12
N GLU A 71 0.75 1.29 6.92
CA GLU A 71 0.35 2.69 7.06
C GLU A 71 0.50 3.44 5.72
N HIS A 72 1.62 3.26 5.02
CA HIS A 72 1.87 3.88 3.71
C HIS A 72 0.80 3.53 2.67
N ILE A 73 0.46 2.24 2.55
CA ILE A 73 -0.51 1.74 1.58
C ILE A 73 -1.94 2.11 1.98
N LEU A 74 -2.33 1.84 3.22
CA LEU A 74 -3.74 1.91 3.64
C LEU A 74 -4.14 3.26 4.26
N SER A 75 -3.20 4.17 4.52
CA SER A 75 -3.55 5.52 5.02
C SER A 75 -4.56 6.18 4.08
N GLY A 76 -5.67 6.66 4.64
CA GLY A 76 -6.77 7.25 3.87
C GLY A 76 -7.74 6.24 3.21
N LEU A 77 -7.49 4.93 3.31
CA LEU A 77 -8.34 3.85 2.80
C LEU A 77 -8.92 2.96 3.91
N TRP A 78 -8.80 3.40 5.18
CA TRP A 78 -9.28 2.67 6.34
C TRP A 78 -10.80 2.75 6.53
N ARG A 79 -11.38 3.90 6.20
CA ARG A 79 -12.82 4.18 6.29
C ARG A 79 -13.19 5.13 5.17
N TYR A 80 -14.37 4.93 4.60
CA TYR A 80 -14.96 5.91 3.71
C TYR A 80 -15.25 7.19 4.53
N PRO A 81 -14.86 8.39 4.04
CA PRO A 81 -15.20 9.64 4.71
C PRO A 81 -16.72 9.87 4.64
N GLU A 82 -17.36 9.95 5.81
CA GLU A 82 -18.79 10.29 5.97
C GLU A 82 -19.06 11.77 5.72
#